data_AF-A0A7G9WGC5-F1
#
_entry.id   AF-A0A7G9WGC5-F1
#
_cell.length_a   1.000
_cell.length_b   1.000
_cell.length_c   1.000
_cell.angle_alpha   90.00
_cell.angle_beta   90.00
_cell.angle_gamma   90.00
#
_symmetry.space_group_name_H-M   'P 1'
#
loop_
_entity.id
_entity.type
_entity.pdbx_description
1 polymer ?
#
loop_
_entity_poly.entity_id
_entity_poly.type
_entity_poly.pdbx_seq_one_letter_code
_entity_poly.pdbx_strand_id
1 'polypeptide(L)' 'MEEYIDGQACNAQTLSPLPKDPVLAMAYVPFQKFENLYAPEQALDAGTLFCGLDKPFLGGAKK' A
#
# COMPACT_ATOMS: atom_id res chain seq x y z
N MET A 1 -0.85 -30.96 -16.02
CA MET A 1 -1.89 -29.94 -16.18
C MET A 1 -1.84 -29.13 -14.91
N GLU A 2 -1.22 -27.96 -14.98
CA GLU A 2 -1.00 -27.09 -13.82
C GLU A 2 -2.37 -26.61 -13.32
N GLU A 3 -2.70 -26.92 -12.08
CA GLU A 3 -3.88 -26.36 -11.44
C GLU A 3 -3.62 -24.90 -11.10
N TYR A 4 -4.38 -24.02 -11.74
CA TYR A 4 -4.46 -22.60 -11.41
C TYR A 4 -5.22 -22.45 -10.10
N ILE A 5 -4.51 -22.11 -9.03
CA ILE A 5 -5.11 -21.78 -7.73
C ILE A 5 -5.59 -20.33 -7.80
N ASP A 6 -6.86 -20.17 -8.11
CA ASP A 6 -7.57 -18.90 -7.99
C ASP A 6 -7.70 -18.53 -6.50
N GLY A 7 -7.33 -17.30 -6.14
CA GLY A 7 -7.74 -16.71 -4.85
C GLY A 7 -6.92 -17.06 -3.60
N GLN A 8 -5.61 -17.30 -3.68
CA GLN A 8 -4.74 -17.03 -2.53
C GLN A 8 -4.60 -15.51 -2.35
N ALA A 9 -5.70 -14.83 -1.96
CA ALA A 9 -5.62 -13.51 -1.39
C ALA A 9 -4.59 -13.59 -0.25
N CYS A 10 -3.57 -12.73 -0.32
CA CYS A 10 -2.46 -12.68 0.63
C CYS A 10 -3.01 -12.95 2.03
N ASN A 11 -2.71 -14.15 2.57
CA ASN A 11 -3.25 -14.66 3.81
C ASN A 11 -3.25 -13.52 4.83
N ALA A 12 -4.43 -12.93 5.10
CA ALA A 12 -4.59 -11.63 5.73
C ALA A 12 -4.34 -11.74 7.24
N GLN A 13 -3.15 -12.20 7.58
CA GLN A 13 -2.60 -12.17 8.91
C GLN A 13 -2.42 -10.70 9.27
N THR A 14 -2.77 -10.34 10.50
CA THR A 14 -2.48 -9.00 10.99
C THR A 14 -0.95 -8.89 11.14
N LEU A 15 -0.29 -8.38 10.12
CA LEU A 15 1.14 -8.11 10.14
C LEU A 15 1.39 -6.90 11.05
N SER A 16 2.32 -7.04 11.98
CA SER A 16 2.77 -5.91 12.78
C SER A 16 3.41 -4.85 11.87
N PRO A 17 3.21 -3.54 12.13
CA PRO A 17 3.82 -2.47 11.34
C PRO A 17 5.36 -2.49 11.35
N LEU A 18 5.95 -3.12 12.38
CA LEU A 18 7.39 -3.27 12.54
C LEU A 18 7.77 -4.76 12.52
N PRO A 19 8.97 -5.10 12.04
CA PRO A 19 9.52 -6.44 12.23
C PRO A 19 9.79 -6.71 13.72
N LYS A 20 9.97 -7.98 14.06
CA LYS A 20 10.23 -8.41 15.45
C LYS A 20 11.43 -7.69 16.09
N ASP A 21 12.48 -7.46 15.32
CA ASP A 21 13.71 -6.80 15.75
C ASP A 21 14.04 -5.62 14.80
N PRO A 22 13.46 -4.42 15.03
CA PRO A 22 13.69 -3.27 14.16
C PRO A 22 15.11 -2.72 14.33
N VAL A 23 15.75 -2.39 13.20
CA VAL A 23 17.10 -1.82 13.16
C VAL A 23 17.01 -0.30 13.36
N LEU A 24 17.98 0.25 14.09
CA LEU A 24 18.06 1.69 14.35
C LEU A 24 18.11 2.49 13.04
N ALA A 25 17.34 3.58 12.99
CA ALA A 25 17.30 4.53 11.87
C ALA A 25 16.84 3.94 10.52
N MET A 26 16.10 2.82 10.52
CA MET A 26 15.43 2.29 9.33
C MET A 26 13.96 2.70 9.30
N ALA A 27 13.46 3.07 8.11
CA ALA A 27 12.04 3.30 7.87
C ALA A 27 11.38 1.98 7.42
N TYR A 28 10.25 1.65 8.05
CA TYR A 28 9.46 0.45 7.72
C TYR A 28 8.12 0.87 7.12
N VAL A 29 7.81 0.31 5.96
CA VAL A 29 6.54 0.54 5.26
C VAL A 29 5.57 -0.59 5.61
N PRO A 30 4.40 -0.30 6.22
CA PRO A 30 3.41 -1.32 6.50
C PRO A 30 2.92 -2.02 5.22
N PHE A 31 2.46 -3.26 5.36
CA PHE A 31 1.86 -3.97 4.23
C PHE A 31 0.60 -3.23 3.74
N GLN A 32 0.58 -2.92 2.45
CA GLN A 32 -0.51 -2.18 1.83
C GLN A 32 -1.60 -3.13 1.38
N LYS A 33 -2.74 -3.12 2.10
CA LYS A 33 -3.90 -3.94 1.77
C LYS A 33 -4.62 -3.39 0.55
N PHE A 34 -5.19 -4.27 -0.26
CA PHE A 34 -6.06 -3.93 -1.39
C PHE A 34 -7.45 -3.58 -0.87
N GLU A 35 -7.55 -2.45 -0.17
CA GLU A 35 -8.77 -1.91 0.39
C GLU A 35 -8.96 -0.45 -0.08
N ASN A 36 -10.21 -0.05 -0.30
CA ASN A 36 -10.56 1.31 -0.73
C ASN A 36 -9.77 1.79 -1.96
N LEU A 37 -10.04 1.15 -3.10
CA LEU A 37 -9.37 1.38 -4.38
C LEU A 37 -10.20 2.31 -5.28
N TYR A 38 -9.51 3.07 -6.13
CA TYR A 38 -10.14 3.81 -7.21
C TYR A 38 -10.53 2.89 -8.37
N ALA A 39 -11.48 3.33 -9.20
CA ALA A 39 -11.67 2.73 -10.52
C ALA A 39 -10.41 2.93 -11.39
N PRO A 40 -10.14 2.07 -12.38
CA PRO A 40 -8.90 2.12 -13.17
C PRO A 40 -8.62 3.49 -13.80
N GLU A 41 -9.64 4.16 -14.32
CA GLU A 41 -9.53 5.46 -14.98
C GLU A 41 -9.16 6.55 -13.97
N GLN A 42 -9.79 6.53 -12.79
CA GLN A 42 -9.50 7.48 -11.72
C GLN A 42 -8.11 7.22 -11.11
N ALA A 43 -7.71 5.95 -10.98
CA ALA A 43 -6.38 5.57 -10.50
C ALA A 43 -5.26 6.06 -11.43
N LEU A 44 -5.53 6.04 -12.75
CA LEU A 44 -4.61 6.58 -13.74
C LEU A 44 -4.43 8.09 -13.57
N ASP A 45 -5.52 8.83 -13.37
CA ASP A 45 -5.49 10.28 -13.14
C ASP A 45 -4.81 10.65 -11.81
N ALA A 46 -5.08 9.90 -10.73
CA ALA A 46 -4.50 10.13 -9.41
C ALA A 46 -3.04 9.65 -9.29
N GLY A 47 -2.56 8.81 -10.21
CA GLY A 47 -1.23 8.19 -10.15
C GLY A 47 -1.08 7.13 -9.06
N THR A 48 -2.19 6.69 -8.46
CA THR A 48 -2.24 5.63 -7.45
C THR A 48 -3.57 4.89 -7.50
N LEU A 49 -3.55 3.57 -7.37
CA LEU A 49 -4.77 2.75 -7.25
C LEU A 49 -5.44 2.92 -5.87
N PHE A 50 -4.67 3.31 -4.86
CA PHE A 50 -5.10 3.32 -3.47
C PHE A 50 -5.51 4.74 -3.08
N CYS A 51 -6.79 4.92 -2.76
CA CYS A 51 -7.34 6.24 -2.40
C CYS A 51 -6.60 6.86 -1.21
N GLY A 52 -6.15 6.06 -0.25
CA GLY A 52 -5.43 6.54 0.94
C GLY A 52 -4.05 7.13 0.67
N LEU A 53 -3.46 6.85 -0.50
CA LEU A 53 -2.18 7.40 -0.93
C LEU A 53 -2.32 8.69 -1.75
N ASP A 54 -3.52 9.01 -2.21
CA ASP A 54 -3.83 10.26 -2.92
C ASP A 54 -3.88 11.42 -1.91
N LYS A 55 -2.68 11.85 -1.48
CA LYS A 55 -2.49 12.88 -0.47
C LYS A 55 -2.06 14.17 -1.16
N PRO A 56 -2.61 15.35 -0.77
CA PRO A 56 -2.19 16.61 -1.36
C PRO A 56 -0.70 16.83 -1.09
N PHE A 57 0.07 17.10 -2.14
CA PHE A 57 1.46 17.51 -1.99
C PHE A 57 1.51 18.97 -1.53
N LEU A 58 1.47 19.19 -0.22
CA LEU A 58 1.51 20.52 0.39
C LEU A 58 2.92 21.13 0.44
N GLY A 59 3.80 20.75 -0.52
CA GLY A 59 5.22 21.10 -0.61
C GLY A 59 5.57 22.39 0.12
N GLY A 60 5.98 22.25 1.39
CA GLY A 60 6.13 23.35 2.32
C GLY A 60 7.45 24.09 2.12
N ALA A 61 7.68 24.65 0.94
CA ALA A 61 8.67 25.70 0.79
C ALA A 61 8.02 27.02 1.21
N LYS A 62 8.05 27.31 2.53
CA LYS A 62 7.88 28.70 2.97
C LYS A 62 9.04 29.49 2.37
N LYS A 63 8.74 30.45 1.50
CA LYS A 63 9.71 31.46 1.07
C LYS A 63 10.17 32.31 2.25
#